data_AF-K4HR16-F1
#
_entry.id   AF-K4HR16-F1
#
_cell.length_a   1.000
_cell.length_b   1.000
_cell.length_c   1.000
_cell.angle_alpha   90.00
_cell.angle_beta   90.00
_cell.angle_gamma   90.00
#
_symmetry.space_group_name_H-M   'P 1'
#
loop_
_entity.id
_entity.type
_entity.pdbx_description
1 polymer ?
#
loop_
_entity_poly.entity_id
_entity_poly.type
_entity_poly.pdbx_seq_one_letter_code
_entity_poly.pdbx_strand_id
1 'polypeptide(L)'
;LAELALRSAFENFMMQTSLQGLAGLQVSRLIIGEFSDSKRLQDFERGLLNGLCQVQMEEFVFIYFGKFKDDTDSLFNCIGNVSTIRLVGLGLQQMAQVPVWSKVKHLECKKCHFDEVPAKKLSLFKELRVLRITKNKGLKNFEEEFEGLSNLEVMDLSENRLTFSRCCSTQFQDCSNLKHLNLSFNSNIRLTGDFTNVKNLLYLDLQHTTLFGPGS
;
A
#
# COMPACT_ATOMS: atom_id res chain seq x y z
N LEU A 1 -4.90 -8.15 23.79
CA LEU A 1 -4.70 -6.68 23.90
C LEU A 1 -5.46 -5.99 22.77
N ALA A 2 -6.04 -4.80 22.98
CA ALA A 2 -6.69 -4.08 21.87
C ALA A 2 -5.66 -3.46 20.93
N GLU A 3 -4.69 -2.74 21.49
CA GLU A 3 -3.62 -2.10 20.72
C GLU A 3 -2.28 -2.25 21.46
N LEU A 4 -1.21 -2.48 20.69
CA LEU A 4 0.17 -2.38 21.15
C LEU A 4 0.93 -1.45 20.20
N ALA A 5 1.55 -0.40 20.74
CA ALA A 5 2.32 0.55 19.97
C ALA A 5 3.79 0.58 20.43
N LEU A 6 4.69 0.15 19.55
CA LEU A 6 6.13 0.12 19.76
C LEU A 6 6.78 1.16 18.85
N ARG A 7 6.63 2.44 19.25
CA ARG A 7 7.15 3.60 18.51
C ARG A 7 8.42 4.14 19.16
N SER A 8 9.52 4.21 18.40
CA SER A 8 10.84 4.59 18.92
C SER A 8 11.24 3.76 20.16
N ALA A 9 10.83 2.50 20.16
CA ALA A 9 10.96 1.59 21.29
C ALA A 9 12.23 0.74 21.25
N PHE A 10 12.99 0.80 20.15
CA PHE A 10 14.13 -0.08 19.91
C PHE A 10 15.38 0.72 19.57
N GLU A 11 16.52 0.32 20.13
CA GLU A 11 17.82 0.74 19.61
C GLU A 11 18.11 0.01 18.28
N ASN A 12 18.87 0.65 17.38
CA ASN A 12 19.05 0.36 15.93
C ASN A 12 19.48 -1.07 15.52
N PHE A 13 19.53 -2.04 16.45
CA PHE A 13 19.91 -3.44 16.23
C PHE A 13 19.10 -4.43 17.09
N MET A 14 18.30 -3.95 18.05
CA MET A 14 17.57 -4.82 18.98
C MET A 14 16.17 -5.17 18.48
N MET A 15 15.62 -4.42 17.50
CA MET A 15 14.23 -4.59 17.07
C MET A 15 13.91 -6.05 16.71
N GLN A 16 14.69 -6.67 15.82
CA GLN A 16 14.39 -8.03 15.35
C GLN A 16 14.30 -9.03 16.53
N THR A 17 15.27 -9.00 17.44
CA THR A 17 15.30 -9.85 18.64
C THR A 17 14.15 -9.51 19.60
N SER A 18 13.85 -8.23 19.81
CA SER A 18 12.73 -7.81 20.66
C SER A 18 11.38 -8.25 20.10
N LEU A 19 11.20 -8.25 18.77
CA LEU A 19 9.99 -8.75 18.13
C LEU A 19 9.81 -10.27 18.32
N GLN A 20 10.89 -11.04 18.41
CA GLN A 20 10.80 -12.48 18.73
C GLN A 20 10.21 -12.71 20.14
N GLY A 21 10.48 -11.79 21.07
CA GLY A 21 9.90 -11.82 22.43
C GLY A 21 8.39 -11.62 22.48
N LEU A 22 7.74 -11.24 21.37
CA LEU A 22 6.28 -11.10 21.27
C LEU A 22 5.58 -12.42 20.89
N ALA A 23 6.30 -13.52 20.72
CA ALA A 23 5.72 -14.80 20.34
C ALA A 23 4.53 -15.19 21.25
N GLY A 24 3.41 -15.59 20.64
CA GLY A 24 2.17 -15.94 21.34
C GLY A 24 1.27 -14.75 21.69
N LEU A 25 1.70 -13.51 21.44
CA LEU A 25 0.88 -12.33 21.66
C LEU A 25 -0.37 -12.34 20.76
N GLN A 26 -1.52 -12.03 21.37
CA GLN A 26 -2.77 -11.74 20.68
C GLN A 26 -3.13 -10.25 20.85
N VAL A 27 -3.15 -9.51 19.75
CA VAL A 27 -3.44 -8.08 19.74
C VAL A 27 -4.28 -7.69 18.52
N SER A 28 -5.33 -6.90 18.68
CA SER A 28 -6.13 -6.49 17.50
C SER A 28 -5.30 -5.59 16.57
N ARG A 29 -4.58 -4.61 17.13
CA ARG A 29 -3.77 -3.66 16.36
C ARG A 29 -2.33 -3.56 16.87
N LEU A 30 -1.37 -3.85 16.00
CA LEU A 30 0.06 -3.72 16.27
C LEU A 30 0.67 -2.58 15.46
N ILE A 31 1.32 -1.63 16.15
CA ILE A 31 2.01 -0.51 15.53
C ILE A 31 3.50 -0.61 15.83
N ILE A 32 4.34 -0.58 14.79
CA ILE A 32 5.79 -0.60 14.91
C ILE A 32 6.40 0.53 14.07
N GLY A 33 7.38 1.23 14.64
CA GLY A 33 8.29 2.08 13.88
C GLY A 33 8.74 3.32 14.61
N GLU A 34 9.01 4.41 13.89
CA GLU A 34 9.60 5.64 14.46
C GLU A 34 8.63 6.83 14.40
N PHE A 35 9.11 8.03 14.77
CA PHE A 35 8.42 9.30 14.53
C PHE A 35 8.99 9.99 13.28
N SER A 36 8.17 10.83 12.63
CA SER A 36 8.55 11.53 11.39
C SER A 36 9.76 12.47 11.52
N ASP A 37 9.98 12.99 12.72
CA ASP A 37 11.06 13.91 13.09
C ASP A 37 12.23 13.19 13.77
N SER A 38 12.18 11.84 13.84
CA SER A 38 13.25 11.05 14.42
C SER A 38 14.54 11.22 13.60
N LYS A 39 15.61 11.61 14.28
CA LYS A 39 16.98 11.66 13.70
C LYS A 39 17.60 10.27 13.55
N ARG A 40 16.92 9.21 13.99
CA ARG A 40 17.40 7.84 14.05
C ARG A 40 16.53 6.89 13.22
N LEU A 41 16.07 7.33 12.05
CA LEU A 41 15.32 6.44 11.16
C LEU A 41 16.16 5.20 10.84
N GLN A 42 15.62 4.04 11.18
CA GLN A 42 16.23 2.76 10.88
C GLN A 42 15.94 2.40 9.43
N ASP A 43 16.93 1.82 8.75
CA ASP A 43 16.69 1.18 7.46
C ASP A 43 16.01 -0.17 7.68
N PHE A 44 15.15 -0.55 6.76
CA PHE A 44 14.56 -1.88 6.77
C PHE A 44 15.59 -2.90 6.28
N GLU A 45 15.79 -3.94 7.09
CA GLU A 45 16.69 -5.05 6.79
C GLU A 45 15.91 -6.34 6.57
N ARG A 46 16.47 -7.24 5.75
CA ARG A 46 15.83 -8.51 5.43
C ARG A 46 15.55 -9.32 6.68
N GLY A 47 14.28 -9.72 6.85
CA GLY A 47 13.84 -10.54 7.98
C GLY A 47 13.63 -9.77 9.28
N LEU A 48 13.66 -8.43 9.26
CA LEU A 48 13.41 -7.59 10.44
C LEU A 48 12.09 -7.95 11.15
N LEU A 49 11.05 -8.27 10.38
CA LEU A 49 9.72 -8.61 10.91
C LEU A 49 9.52 -10.11 11.18
N ASN A 50 10.56 -10.95 11.05
CA ASN A 50 10.42 -12.41 11.22
C ASN A 50 9.93 -12.82 12.62
N GLY A 51 10.21 -12.02 13.65
CA GLY A 51 9.72 -12.26 15.01
C GLY A 51 8.20 -12.19 15.14
N LEU A 52 7.50 -11.58 14.19
CA LEU A 52 6.04 -11.42 14.21
C LEU A 52 5.27 -12.65 13.73
N CYS A 53 5.94 -13.67 13.18
CA CYS A 53 5.27 -14.84 12.62
C CYS A 53 4.45 -15.65 13.64
N GLN A 54 4.72 -15.47 14.94
CA GLN A 54 3.97 -16.11 16.04
C GLN A 54 3.04 -15.13 16.77
N VAL A 55 2.77 -13.96 16.19
CA VAL A 55 1.87 -12.96 16.76
C VAL A 55 0.55 -12.99 15.99
N GLN A 56 -0.56 -13.07 16.71
CA GLN A 56 -1.90 -12.99 16.13
C GLN A 56 -2.37 -11.55 16.15
N MET A 57 -2.65 -10.99 14.97
CA MET A 57 -3.14 -9.63 14.81
C MET A 57 -4.09 -9.44 13.63
N GLU A 58 -4.98 -8.44 13.75
CA GLU A 58 -5.95 -8.09 12.70
C GLU A 58 -5.46 -6.91 11.85
N GLU A 59 -4.85 -5.91 12.48
CA GLU A 59 -4.27 -4.73 11.86
C GLU A 59 -2.78 -4.61 12.20
N PHE A 60 -1.96 -4.47 11.15
CA PHE A 60 -0.55 -4.16 11.26
C PHE A 60 -0.25 -2.77 10.69
N VAL A 61 0.45 -1.94 11.47
CA VAL A 61 0.78 -0.57 11.10
C VAL A 61 2.28 -0.36 11.23
N PHE A 62 2.93 -0.11 10.09
CA PHE A 62 4.37 0.10 10.00
C PHE A 62 4.66 1.54 9.62
N ILE A 63 5.37 2.26 10.47
CA ILE A 63 5.52 3.72 10.33
C ILE A 63 6.97 4.18 10.34
N TYR A 64 7.30 5.13 9.48
CA TYR A 64 8.56 5.90 9.50
C TYR A 64 9.81 5.03 9.55
N PHE A 65 10.15 4.42 8.41
CA PHE A 65 11.44 3.78 8.17
C PHE A 65 12.19 4.51 7.07
N GLY A 66 13.51 4.49 7.17
CA GLY A 66 14.44 5.01 6.18
C GLY A 66 14.40 4.19 4.89
N LYS A 67 15.55 3.77 4.39
CA LYS A 67 15.65 3.02 3.13
C LYS A 67 15.36 1.54 3.36
N PHE A 68 14.96 0.85 2.30
CA PHE A 68 14.89 -0.61 2.27
C PHE A 68 16.12 -1.11 1.52
N LYS A 69 17.05 -1.78 2.22
CA LYS A 69 18.31 -2.24 1.63
C LYS A 69 18.06 -3.46 0.74
N ASP A 70 18.20 -3.30 -0.58
CA ASP A 70 18.30 -4.27 -1.69
C ASP A 70 17.39 -5.53 -1.73
N ASP A 71 16.47 -5.74 -0.78
CA ASP A 71 15.51 -6.85 -0.79
C ASP A 71 14.31 -6.55 0.15
N THR A 72 13.22 -6.04 -0.43
CA THR A 72 11.96 -5.82 0.30
C THR A 72 11.18 -7.11 0.54
N ASP A 73 11.57 -8.26 -0.02
CA ASP A 73 10.71 -9.44 -0.17
C ASP A 73 10.27 -10.05 1.16
N SER A 74 11.03 -9.80 2.22
CA SER A 74 10.69 -10.26 3.57
C SER A 74 9.61 -9.44 4.29
N LEU A 75 9.20 -8.28 3.74
CA LEU A 75 8.26 -7.37 4.41
C LEU A 75 6.94 -8.06 4.77
N PHE A 76 6.41 -8.91 3.88
CA PHE A 76 5.10 -9.54 4.05
C PHE A 76 5.16 -10.95 4.64
N ASN A 77 6.35 -11.51 4.92
CA ASN A 77 6.52 -12.90 5.34
C ASN A 77 5.68 -13.31 6.54
N CYS A 78 5.57 -12.45 7.56
CA CYS A 78 4.82 -12.74 8.79
C CYS A 78 3.50 -11.98 8.89
N ILE A 79 3.29 -10.96 8.05
CA ILE A 79 2.13 -10.08 8.13
C ILE A 79 1.13 -10.33 6.99
N GLY A 80 1.41 -11.24 6.05
CA GLY A 80 0.52 -11.49 4.91
C GLY A 80 -0.87 -12.04 5.26
N ASN A 81 -1.08 -12.56 6.47
CA ASN A 81 -2.32 -13.20 6.91
C ASN A 81 -3.23 -12.24 7.71
N VAL A 82 -2.78 -11.00 7.95
CA VAL A 82 -3.57 -9.99 8.67
C VAL A 82 -4.65 -9.41 7.74
N SER A 83 -5.71 -8.83 8.31
CA SER A 83 -6.79 -8.25 7.51
C SER A 83 -6.42 -6.87 6.96
N THR A 84 -5.69 -6.07 7.74
CA THR A 84 -5.36 -4.69 7.40
C THR A 84 -3.86 -4.42 7.55
N ILE A 85 -3.22 -3.90 6.52
CA ILE A 85 -1.84 -3.42 6.55
C ILE A 85 -1.81 -1.92 6.24
N ARG A 86 -1.10 -1.15 7.07
CA ARG A 86 -0.89 0.29 6.86
C ARG A 86 0.60 0.59 6.91
N LEU A 87 1.15 0.99 5.77
CA LEU A 87 2.54 1.39 5.57
C LEU A 87 2.60 2.91 5.45
N VAL A 88 3.22 3.59 6.41
CA VAL A 88 3.17 5.06 6.49
C VAL A 88 4.56 5.66 6.61
N GLY A 89 4.95 6.54 5.69
CA GLY A 89 6.21 7.27 5.80
C GLY A 89 7.45 6.39 5.60
N LEU A 90 7.37 5.37 4.74
CA LEU A 90 8.46 4.43 4.50
C LEU A 90 9.28 4.85 3.28
N GLY A 91 10.61 4.68 3.30
CA GLY A 91 11.46 4.77 2.09
C GLY A 91 11.31 3.58 1.13
N LEU A 92 10.08 3.05 1.02
CA LEU A 92 9.73 1.93 0.16
C LEU A 92 9.55 2.41 -1.27
N GLN A 93 10.48 2.03 -2.16
CA GLN A 93 10.48 2.41 -3.57
C GLN A 93 9.79 1.40 -4.49
N GLN A 94 9.73 0.14 -4.08
CA GLN A 94 9.06 -0.93 -4.79
C GLN A 94 8.25 -1.79 -3.81
N MET A 95 7.16 -2.40 -4.28
CA MET A 95 6.43 -3.37 -3.45
C MET A 95 7.24 -4.65 -3.29
N ALA A 96 7.20 -5.21 -2.09
CA ALA A 96 7.75 -6.52 -1.77
C ALA A 96 6.97 -7.64 -2.48
N GLN A 97 7.59 -8.81 -2.59
CA GLN A 97 6.88 -10.03 -2.98
C GLN A 97 5.69 -10.30 -2.05
N VAL A 98 4.51 -10.46 -2.65
CA VAL A 98 3.29 -10.77 -1.91
C VAL A 98 3.16 -12.29 -1.81
N PRO A 99 2.98 -12.86 -0.60
CA PRO A 99 2.75 -14.29 -0.45
C PRO A 99 1.40 -14.71 -1.05
N VAL A 100 1.36 -15.84 -1.75
CA VAL A 100 0.15 -16.38 -2.40
C VAL A 100 -0.98 -16.65 -1.40
N TRP A 101 -0.64 -16.95 -0.14
CA TRP A 101 -1.59 -17.19 0.94
C TRP A 101 -2.12 -15.91 1.60
N SER A 102 -1.81 -14.73 1.06
CA SER A 102 -2.21 -13.47 1.69
C SER A 102 -3.73 -13.34 1.82
N LYS A 103 -4.17 -12.88 2.99
CA LYS A 103 -5.59 -12.61 3.30
C LYS A 103 -5.88 -11.13 3.54
N VAL A 104 -4.96 -10.26 3.11
CA VAL A 104 -5.09 -8.82 3.30
C VAL A 104 -6.29 -8.31 2.51
N LYS A 105 -7.22 -7.66 3.24
CA LYS A 105 -8.41 -7.04 2.68
C LYS A 105 -8.24 -5.56 2.50
N HIS A 106 -7.45 -4.92 3.37
CA HIS A 106 -7.20 -3.48 3.33
C HIS A 106 -5.69 -3.21 3.33
N LEU A 107 -5.22 -2.53 2.30
CA LEU A 107 -3.83 -2.08 2.20
C LEU A 107 -3.79 -0.56 2.05
N GLU A 108 -3.07 0.10 2.94
CA GLU A 108 -2.76 1.52 2.84
C GLU A 108 -1.25 1.73 2.73
N CYS A 109 -0.83 2.47 1.72
CA CYS A 109 0.53 2.95 1.54
C CYS A 109 0.52 4.48 1.46
N LYS A 110 0.93 5.14 2.54
CA LYS A 110 0.84 6.59 2.69
C LYS A 110 2.22 7.22 2.85
N LYS A 111 2.54 8.24 2.06
CA LYS A 111 3.86 8.89 2.11
C LYS A 111 5.04 7.90 1.94
N CYS A 112 4.88 6.90 1.07
CA CYS A 112 5.99 6.07 0.60
C CYS A 112 6.69 6.72 -0.62
N HIS A 113 7.66 6.02 -1.21
CA HIS A 113 8.55 6.54 -2.25
C HIS A 113 8.43 5.77 -3.57
N PHE A 114 7.24 5.27 -3.90
CA PHE A 114 6.97 4.66 -5.20
C PHE A 114 7.05 5.71 -6.31
N ASP A 115 7.63 5.34 -7.45
CA ASP A 115 7.62 6.16 -8.66
C ASP A 115 6.53 5.72 -9.67
N GLU A 116 6.17 4.43 -9.64
CA GLU A 116 5.17 3.74 -10.47
C GLU A 116 4.13 3.05 -9.58
N VAL A 117 2.86 3.00 -10.01
CA VAL A 117 1.84 2.20 -9.32
C VAL A 117 2.20 0.73 -9.49
N PRO A 118 2.47 -0.02 -8.40
CA PRO A 118 2.98 -1.39 -8.49
C PRO A 118 1.82 -2.39 -8.72
N ALA A 119 1.05 -2.19 -9.80
CA ALA A 119 -0.23 -2.83 -10.03
C ALA A 119 -0.11 -4.36 -10.09
N LYS A 120 0.91 -4.90 -10.77
CA LYS A 120 1.11 -6.37 -10.85
C LYS A 120 1.39 -7.01 -9.49
N LYS A 121 2.24 -6.38 -8.69
CA LYS A 121 2.56 -6.90 -7.34
C LYS A 121 1.35 -6.78 -6.41
N LEU A 122 0.62 -5.67 -6.48
CA LEU A 122 -0.60 -5.46 -5.71
C LEU A 122 -1.73 -6.43 -6.10
N SER A 123 -1.77 -6.83 -7.37
CA SER A 123 -2.71 -7.81 -7.91
C SER A 123 -2.60 -9.19 -7.28
N LEU A 124 -1.51 -9.48 -6.55
CA LEU A 124 -1.33 -10.72 -5.80
C LEU A 124 -2.11 -10.75 -4.48
N PHE A 125 -2.61 -9.61 -3.98
CA PHE A 125 -3.53 -9.57 -2.84
C PHE A 125 -4.95 -9.93 -3.30
N LYS A 126 -5.22 -11.24 -3.49
CA LYS A 126 -6.50 -11.71 -4.08
C LYS A 126 -7.76 -11.40 -3.25
N GLU A 127 -7.59 -11.17 -1.95
CA GLU A 127 -8.67 -10.81 -1.02
C GLU A 127 -8.86 -9.29 -0.85
N LEU A 128 -8.10 -8.47 -1.60
CA LEU A 128 -8.08 -7.02 -1.41
C LEU A 128 -9.43 -6.39 -1.79
N ARG A 129 -10.01 -5.64 -0.84
CA ARG A 129 -11.25 -4.88 -0.99
C ARG A 129 -11.02 -3.37 -0.97
N VAL A 130 -10.00 -2.92 -0.26
CA VAL A 130 -9.63 -1.50 -0.15
C VAL A 130 -8.14 -1.34 -0.40
N LEU A 131 -7.80 -0.55 -1.42
CA LEU A 131 -6.44 -0.12 -1.71
C LEU A 131 -6.35 1.40 -1.59
N ARG A 132 -5.43 1.89 -0.75
CA ARG A 132 -5.13 3.32 -0.65
C ARG A 132 -3.64 3.56 -0.86
N ILE A 133 -3.26 4.30 -1.88
CA ILE A 133 -1.89 4.75 -2.11
C ILE A 133 -1.95 6.27 -2.18
N THR A 134 -1.71 6.95 -1.06
CA THR A 134 -1.99 8.40 -0.94
C THR A 134 -0.79 9.19 -0.45
N LYS A 135 -0.70 10.47 -0.84
CA LYS A 135 0.39 11.36 -0.43
C LYS A 135 1.79 10.86 -0.82
N ASN A 136 1.91 10.07 -1.90
CA ASN A 136 3.18 9.59 -2.46
C ASN A 136 3.65 10.58 -3.52
N LYS A 137 4.45 11.57 -3.11
CA LYS A 137 4.89 12.65 -4.00
C LYS A 137 5.82 12.19 -5.15
N GLY A 138 6.43 11.01 -5.02
CA GLY A 138 7.23 10.39 -6.07
C GLY A 138 6.40 9.69 -7.14
N LEU A 139 5.16 9.32 -6.81
CA LEU A 139 4.31 8.46 -7.63
C LEU A 139 3.75 9.24 -8.81
N LYS A 140 4.38 9.07 -9.97
CA LYS A 140 4.14 9.86 -11.18
C LYS A 140 3.48 9.06 -12.29
N ASN A 141 3.66 7.74 -12.29
CA ASN A 141 3.28 6.91 -13.42
C ASN A 141 2.33 5.80 -12.98
N PHE A 142 1.48 5.38 -13.93
CA PHE A 142 0.56 4.25 -13.81
C PHE A 142 0.40 3.60 -15.18
N GLU A 143 1.40 2.81 -15.55
CA GLU A 143 1.54 2.12 -16.82
C GLU A 143 1.07 0.66 -16.73
N GLU A 144 1.24 0.02 -15.57
CA GLU A 144 0.78 -1.35 -15.36
C GLU A 144 -0.74 -1.44 -15.17
N GLU A 145 -1.31 -2.58 -15.54
CA GLU A 145 -2.73 -2.90 -15.34
C GLU A 145 -2.91 -3.73 -14.07
N PHE A 146 -4.04 -3.56 -13.38
CA PHE A 146 -4.42 -4.48 -12.31
C PHE A 146 -5.01 -5.77 -12.90
N GLU A 147 -4.62 -6.92 -12.33
CA GLU A 147 -5.00 -8.25 -12.79
C GLU A 147 -5.70 -9.06 -11.68
N GLY A 148 -6.91 -9.54 -11.97
CA GLY A 148 -7.66 -10.41 -11.07
C GLY A 148 -7.97 -9.83 -9.68
N LEU A 149 -8.09 -8.50 -9.54
CA LEU A 149 -8.57 -7.84 -8.30
C LEU A 149 -10.10 -7.74 -8.27
N SER A 150 -10.77 -8.87 -8.44
CA SER A 150 -12.23 -8.93 -8.57
C SER A 150 -12.97 -8.54 -7.28
N ASN A 151 -12.34 -8.62 -6.11
CA ASN A 151 -12.92 -8.22 -4.82
C ASN A 151 -12.76 -6.73 -4.49
N LEU A 152 -12.00 -5.98 -5.30
CA LEU A 152 -11.65 -4.60 -4.97
C LEU A 152 -12.89 -3.70 -5.12
N GLU A 153 -13.22 -2.98 -4.05
CA GLU A 153 -14.39 -2.08 -3.98
C GLU A 153 -13.99 -0.61 -3.93
N VAL A 154 -12.84 -0.32 -3.29
CA VAL A 154 -12.36 1.05 -3.08
C VAL A 154 -10.91 1.14 -3.52
N MET A 155 -10.63 2.06 -4.43
CA MET A 155 -9.29 2.47 -4.81
C MET A 155 -9.12 3.97 -4.62
N ASP A 156 -8.15 4.33 -3.78
CA ASP A 156 -7.79 5.71 -3.49
C ASP A 156 -6.34 5.95 -3.88
N LEU A 157 -6.14 6.65 -5.00
CA LEU A 157 -4.85 7.10 -5.51
C LEU A 157 -4.72 8.63 -5.42
N SER A 158 -5.40 9.26 -4.46
CA SER A 158 -5.40 10.71 -4.31
C SER A 158 -4.12 11.27 -3.70
N GLU A 159 -3.92 12.58 -3.91
CA GLU A 159 -2.78 13.35 -3.39
C GLU A 159 -1.41 12.78 -3.82
N ASN A 160 -1.31 12.24 -5.04
CA ASN A 160 -0.04 11.82 -5.62
C ASN A 160 0.41 12.83 -6.70
N ARG A 161 1.16 12.39 -7.70
CA ARG A 161 1.54 13.21 -8.87
C ARG A 161 1.29 12.46 -10.17
N LEU A 162 0.30 11.58 -10.19
CA LEU A 162 0.06 10.66 -11.30
C LEU A 162 -0.18 11.40 -12.60
N THR A 163 0.45 10.89 -13.64
CA THR A 163 0.23 11.22 -15.03
C THR A 163 0.03 9.91 -15.78
N PHE A 164 -1.08 9.77 -16.50
CA PHE A 164 -1.28 8.59 -17.34
C PHE A 164 -2.12 8.91 -18.57
N SER A 165 -1.77 8.23 -19.66
CA SER A 165 -2.17 8.57 -21.02
C SER A 165 -3.42 7.83 -21.50
N ARG A 166 -3.96 6.91 -20.70
CA ARG A 166 -5.16 6.15 -21.02
C ARG A 166 -5.90 5.87 -19.73
N CYS A 167 -6.99 6.56 -19.46
CA CYS A 167 -7.94 6.23 -18.39
C CYS A 167 -9.32 5.95 -19.01
N CYS A 168 -10.12 4.99 -18.53
CA CYS A 168 -9.90 4.22 -17.29
C CYS A 168 -10.11 2.71 -17.45
N SER A 169 -10.68 2.27 -18.58
CA SER A 169 -11.02 0.86 -18.79
C SER A 169 -9.83 -0.11 -18.69
N THR A 170 -8.66 0.29 -19.22
CA THR A 170 -7.48 -0.58 -19.31
C THR A 170 -6.84 -0.86 -17.94
N GLN A 171 -6.54 0.17 -17.15
CA GLN A 171 -5.89 0.01 -15.84
C GLN A 171 -6.73 -0.78 -14.83
N PHE A 172 -8.05 -0.78 -15.00
CA PHE A 172 -9.00 -1.37 -14.08
C PHE A 172 -9.78 -2.54 -14.69
N GLN A 173 -9.25 -3.17 -15.74
CA GLN A 173 -9.95 -4.21 -16.51
C GLN A 173 -10.53 -5.31 -15.62
N ASP A 174 -9.76 -5.79 -14.64
CA ASP A 174 -10.17 -6.88 -13.76
C ASP A 174 -10.69 -6.42 -12.38
N CYS A 175 -10.96 -5.13 -12.21
CA CYS A 175 -11.51 -4.57 -10.97
C CYS A 175 -13.04 -4.48 -11.04
N SER A 176 -13.70 -5.60 -11.36
CA SER A 176 -15.12 -5.61 -11.72
C SER A 176 -16.08 -5.16 -10.61
N ASN A 177 -15.70 -5.25 -9.33
CA ASN A 177 -16.51 -4.77 -8.19
C ASN A 177 -16.14 -3.36 -7.71
N LEU A 178 -15.31 -2.62 -8.45
CA LEU A 178 -14.87 -1.29 -8.05
C LEU A 178 -16.06 -0.33 -8.01
N LYS A 179 -16.30 0.25 -6.83
CA LYS A 179 -17.41 1.20 -6.56
C LYS A 179 -16.91 2.62 -6.33
N HIS A 180 -15.71 2.77 -5.77
CA HIS A 180 -15.15 4.07 -5.43
C HIS A 180 -13.74 4.20 -5.99
N LEU A 181 -13.55 5.19 -6.87
CA LEU A 181 -12.25 5.53 -7.45
C LEU A 181 -11.95 6.99 -7.15
N ASN A 182 -10.90 7.23 -6.36
CA ASN A 182 -10.42 8.57 -6.08
C ASN A 182 -9.08 8.81 -6.76
N LEU A 183 -9.07 9.74 -7.70
CA LEU A 183 -7.93 10.20 -8.49
C LEU A 183 -7.69 11.71 -8.30
N SER A 184 -8.27 12.31 -7.25
CA SER A 184 -8.12 13.72 -6.94
C SER A 184 -6.70 14.11 -6.55
N PHE A 185 -6.34 15.37 -6.76
CA PHE A 185 -5.03 15.93 -6.46
C PHE A 185 -3.89 15.15 -7.12
N ASN A 186 -4.03 14.86 -8.42
CA ASN A 186 -2.99 14.29 -9.27
C ASN A 186 -2.54 15.31 -10.34
N SER A 187 -1.61 14.90 -11.22
CA SER A 187 -1.08 15.80 -12.26
C SER A 187 -2.00 15.82 -13.48
N ASN A 188 -1.75 14.99 -14.50
CA ASN A 188 -2.45 15.04 -15.78
C ASN A 188 -3.01 13.66 -16.14
N ILE A 189 -4.31 13.54 -16.28
CA ILE A 189 -4.97 12.27 -16.63
C ILE A 189 -5.65 12.40 -17.99
N ARG A 190 -5.28 11.55 -18.94
CA ARG A 190 -5.98 11.48 -20.23
C ARG A 190 -7.21 10.60 -20.11
N LEU A 191 -8.39 11.19 -20.21
CA LEU A 191 -9.64 10.43 -20.30
C LEU A 191 -9.85 10.00 -21.75
N THR A 192 -9.99 8.69 -21.99
CA THR A 192 -10.35 8.17 -23.33
C THR A 192 -11.85 8.19 -23.58
N GLY A 193 -12.66 8.37 -22.52
CA GLY A 193 -14.11 8.21 -22.57
C GLY A 193 -14.58 6.76 -22.44
N ASP A 194 -13.65 5.79 -22.31
CA ASP A 194 -14.00 4.39 -22.10
C ASP A 194 -14.02 4.03 -20.60
N PHE A 195 -15.22 3.67 -20.14
CA PHE A 195 -15.52 3.24 -18.78
C PHE A 195 -16.13 1.82 -18.72
N THR A 196 -16.03 1.06 -19.82
CA THR A 196 -16.73 -0.24 -19.97
C THR A 196 -16.36 -1.23 -18.87
N ASN A 197 -15.08 -1.26 -18.45
CA ASN A 197 -14.60 -2.17 -17.41
C ASN A 197 -14.85 -1.69 -15.97
N VAL A 198 -15.24 -0.42 -15.76
CA VAL A 198 -15.57 0.15 -14.44
C VAL A 198 -17.07 0.45 -14.31
N LYS A 199 -17.91 -0.38 -14.93
CA LYS A 199 -19.38 -0.20 -14.98
C LYS A 199 -20.11 -0.13 -13.62
N ASN A 200 -19.48 -0.63 -12.55
CA ASN A 200 -20.05 -0.65 -11.20
C ASN A 200 -19.64 0.56 -10.36
N LEU A 201 -18.91 1.52 -10.95
CA LEU A 201 -18.41 2.69 -10.26
C LEU A 201 -19.57 3.60 -9.84
N LEU A 202 -19.65 3.88 -8.55
CA LEU A 202 -20.65 4.76 -7.92
C LEU A 202 -20.08 6.14 -7.64
N TYR A 203 -18.76 6.24 -7.44
CA TYR A 203 -18.06 7.48 -7.12
C TYR A 203 -16.73 7.56 -7.87
N LEU A 204 -16.56 8.64 -8.62
CA LEU A 204 -15.32 9.02 -9.28
C LEU A 204 -14.93 10.43 -8.85
N ASP A 205 -13.77 10.58 -8.24
CA ASP A 205 -13.23 11.88 -7.85
C ASP A 205 -12.00 12.24 -8.68
N LEU A 206 -12.07 13.39 -9.36
CA LEU A 206 -11.01 13.96 -10.19
C LEU A 206 -10.72 15.42 -9.78
N GLN A 207 -11.16 15.84 -8.59
CA GLN A 207 -10.92 17.19 -8.09
C GLN A 207 -9.42 17.51 -8.12
N HIS A 208 -9.06 18.73 -8.53
CA HIS A 208 -7.67 19.18 -8.58
C HIS A 208 -6.75 18.27 -9.42
N THR A 209 -7.29 17.68 -10.49
CA THR A 209 -6.51 16.94 -11.49
C THR A 209 -6.78 17.53 -12.87
N THR A 210 -5.72 17.74 -13.67
CA THR A 210 -5.85 18.25 -15.03
C THR A 210 -6.30 17.11 -15.95
N LEU A 211 -7.42 17.29 -16.65
CA LEU A 211 -7.95 16.32 -17.60
C LEU A 211 -7.69 16.78 -19.03
N PHE A 212 -7.25 15.85 -19.89
CA PHE A 212 -7.13 16.07 -21.34
C PHE A 212 -7.72 14.87 -22.08
N GLY A 213 -8.18 15.04 -23.32
CA GLY A 213 -8.97 14.01 -24.01
C GLY A 213 -8.88 14.11 -25.53
N PRO A 214 -9.52 13.19 -26.27
CA PRO A 214 -9.65 13.32 -27.72
C PRO A 214 -10.56 14.52 -28.04
N GLY A 215 -9.96 15.69 -28.23
CA GLY A 215 -10.65 16.97 -28.50
C GLY A 215 -10.08 18.19 -27.76
N SER A 216 -9.12 17.99 -26.85
CA SER A 216 -8.30 19.05 -26.23
C SER A 216 -6.99 19.27 -26.98
#